data_AF-A0A438ML35-F1
#
_entry.id   AF-A0A438ML35-F1
#
_cell.length_a   1.000
_cell.length_b   1.000
_cell.length_c   1.000
_cell.angle_alpha   90.00
_cell.angle_beta   90.00
_cell.angle_gamma   90.00
#
_symmetry.space_group_name_H-M   'P 1'
#
loop_
_entity.id
_entity.type
_entity.pdbx_description
1 polymer ?
#
loop_
_entity_poly.entity_id
_entity_poly.type
_entity_poly.pdbx_seq_one_letter_code
_entity_poly.pdbx_strand_id
1 'polypeptide(L)'
;MYRKPSQTLLGSALLATLAMSLPATSQATSTTPSAMQQHSVTATDRASQPRILGGVELGGYCKSIGYWGVVLVQHNAYGWKCHKASKRVGIDMVRACRWQYNNPHALAAHRSRSDPYSWYCFLN
;
A
#
# COMPACT_ATOMS: atom_id res chain seq x y z
N MET A 1 -7.26 42.50 20.98
CA MET A 1 -7.42 42.53 22.46
C MET A 1 -8.81 42.01 22.80
N TYR A 2 -8.96 41.34 23.96
CA TYR A 2 -10.17 40.74 24.56
C TYR A 2 -10.65 39.38 24.02
N ARG A 3 -11.02 38.39 24.84
CA ARG A 3 -10.57 37.86 26.15
C ARG A 3 -11.27 36.50 26.24
N LYS A 4 -10.58 35.44 26.69
CA LYS A 4 -11.23 34.24 27.23
C LYS A 4 -12.04 34.63 28.47
N PRO A 5 -13.11 33.87 28.78
CA PRO A 5 -13.38 33.49 30.14
C PRO A 5 -13.25 31.98 30.30
N SER A 6 -12.36 31.62 31.22
CA SER A 6 -12.29 30.33 31.91
C SER A 6 -13.39 30.30 32.99
N GLN A 7 -13.99 29.16 33.31
CA GLN A 7 -13.85 28.36 34.55
C GLN A 7 -15.28 27.87 34.94
N THR A 8 -15.61 26.81 35.71
CA THR A 8 -14.90 25.85 36.57
C THR A 8 -15.87 24.74 37.06
N LEU A 9 -15.32 23.62 37.61
CA LEU A 9 -15.78 22.84 38.80
C LEU A 9 -17.08 21.99 38.66
N LEU A 10 -17.31 20.78 39.19
CA LEU A 10 -16.73 19.85 40.20
C LEU A 10 -17.25 18.42 39.87
N GLY A 11 -16.50 17.35 40.06
CA GLY A 11 -16.59 16.47 41.25
C GLY A 11 -16.90 15.02 40.81
N SER A 12 -15.94 14.09 40.85
CA SER A 12 -15.66 13.15 41.96
C SER A 12 -16.77 12.13 42.24
N ALA A 13 -16.52 10.85 41.92
CA ALA A 13 -16.88 9.72 42.77
C ALA A 13 -16.12 8.45 42.34
N LEU A 14 -15.17 8.06 43.18
CA LEU A 14 -14.59 6.72 43.25
C LEU A 14 -15.67 5.72 43.66
N LEU A 15 -15.72 4.54 43.01
CA LEU A 15 -16.20 3.33 43.66
C LEU A 15 -15.31 2.15 43.34
N ALA A 16 -14.92 1.47 44.41
CA ALA A 16 -13.90 0.46 44.51
C ALA A 16 -14.47 -0.95 44.27
N THR A 17 -13.61 -1.79 43.69
CA THR A 17 -13.39 -3.23 43.90
C THR A 17 -14.55 -4.14 44.26
N LEU A 18 -14.74 -5.20 43.47
CA LEU A 18 -15.00 -6.55 43.97
C LEU A 18 -14.24 -7.57 43.11
N ALA A 19 -13.16 -8.10 43.68
CA ALA A 19 -12.48 -9.29 43.19
C ALA A 19 -13.27 -10.52 43.65
N MET A 20 -13.68 -11.36 42.71
CA MET A 20 -14.21 -12.70 42.99
C MET A 20 -13.32 -13.73 42.29
N SER A 21 -12.45 -14.32 43.10
CA SER A 21 -11.60 -15.47 42.81
C SER A 21 -12.40 -16.78 42.89
N LEU A 22 -12.19 -17.72 41.96
CA LEU A 22 -12.58 -19.15 42.04
C LEU A 22 -11.86 -19.94 40.92
N PRO A 23 -11.70 -21.27 41.06
CA PRO A 23 -10.48 -21.97 41.48
C PRO A 23 -9.62 -22.47 40.32
N ALA A 24 -8.35 -22.76 40.63
CA ALA A 24 -7.43 -23.50 39.77
C ALA A 24 -7.86 -24.98 39.67
N THR A 25 -8.26 -25.42 38.49
CA THR A 25 -8.32 -26.83 38.11
C THR A 25 -7.10 -27.16 37.25
N SER A 26 -6.12 -27.79 37.88
CA SER A 26 -5.03 -28.49 37.21
C SER A 26 -5.57 -29.72 36.48
N GLN A 27 -5.46 -29.74 35.15
CA GLN A 27 -5.35 -30.99 34.40
C GLN A 27 -4.19 -30.88 33.43
N ALA A 28 -3.09 -31.51 33.83
CA ALA A 28 -2.02 -31.91 32.93
C ALA A 28 -2.51 -33.12 32.13
N THR A 29 -2.55 -33.00 30.81
CA THR A 29 -2.59 -34.14 29.91
C THR A 29 -1.53 -33.97 28.81
N SER A 30 -0.46 -34.75 29.02
CA SER A 30 0.26 -35.52 28.01
C SER A 30 0.67 -34.80 26.73
N THR A 31 1.91 -34.34 26.76
CA THR A 31 2.88 -34.36 25.65
C THR A 31 2.65 -35.52 24.69
N THR A 32 2.08 -35.22 23.51
CA THR A 32 2.50 -35.89 22.29
C THR A 32 3.42 -34.90 21.58
N PRO A 33 4.73 -35.13 21.46
CA PRO A 33 5.51 -34.41 20.48
C PRO A 33 4.95 -34.85 19.12
N SER A 34 4.05 -34.04 18.56
CA SER A 34 3.73 -34.13 17.15
C SER A 34 5.05 -33.96 16.44
N ALA A 35 5.49 -35.07 15.86
CA ALA A 35 6.66 -35.17 15.02
C ALA A 35 6.75 -33.91 14.18
N MET A 36 7.90 -33.24 14.34
CA MET A 36 8.46 -32.23 13.47
C MET A 36 7.84 -32.38 12.07
N GLN A 37 6.83 -31.58 11.75
CA GLN A 37 6.44 -31.37 10.36
C GLN A 37 7.53 -30.51 9.74
N GLN A 38 8.65 -31.20 9.49
CA GLN A 38 9.62 -30.86 8.47
C GLN A 38 8.86 -30.86 7.15
N HIS A 39 8.12 -29.77 6.92
CA HIS A 39 8.02 -29.22 5.58
C HIS A 39 9.46 -28.89 5.20
N SER A 40 10.13 -29.91 4.68
CA SER A 40 11.31 -29.78 3.86
C SER A 40 10.87 -28.87 2.73
N VAL A 41 11.06 -27.56 2.92
CA VAL A 41 11.20 -26.64 1.80
C VAL A 41 12.47 -27.08 1.10
N THR A 42 12.32 -28.11 0.26
CA THR A 42 13.13 -28.28 -0.94
C THR A 42 13.32 -26.88 -1.49
N ALA A 43 14.56 -26.50 -1.76
CA ALA A 43 14.87 -25.28 -2.50
C ALA A 43 14.34 -25.43 -3.93
N THR A 44 13.01 -25.46 -4.05
CA THR A 44 12.24 -25.42 -5.28
C THR A 44 12.23 -23.96 -5.66
N ASP A 45 13.09 -23.67 -6.62
CA ASP A 45 13.11 -22.51 -7.48
C ASP A 45 12.94 -21.16 -6.76
N ARG A 46 14.07 -20.45 -6.62
CA ARG A 46 14.07 -19.03 -6.27
C ARG A 46 13.43 -18.30 -7.44
N ALA A 47 12.09 -18.33 -7.51
CA ALA A 47 11.29 -17.58 -8.45
C ALA A 47 11.92 -16.18 -8.51
N SER A 48 12.41 -15.82 -9.69
CA SER A 48 13.14 -14.57 -9.88
C SER A 48 12.23 -13.45 -9.40
N GLN A 49 12.55 -12.87 -8.25
CA GLN A 49 11.71 -11.83 -7.70
C GLN A 49 11.75 -10.64 -8.66
N PRO A 50 10.60 -10.02 -8.95
CA PRO A 50 10.56 -8.89 -9.86
C PRO A 50 11.49 -7.79 -9.34
N ARG A 51 12.42 -7.34 -10.18
CA ARG A 51 13.35 -6.27 -9.84
C ARG A 51 12.64 -4.94 -9.98
N ILE A 52 12.36 -4.27 -8.86
CA ILE A 52 11.73 -2.95 -8.87
C ILE A 52 12.69 -1.91 -9.44
N LEU A 53 12.24 -1.14 -10.44
CA LEU A 53 12.98 -0.04 -11.04
C LEU A 53 12.69 1.29 -10.35
N GLY A 54 11.43 1.50 -9.91
CA GLY A 54 11.00 2.71 -9.21
C GLY A 54 9.58 3.12 -9.60
N GLY A 55 9.21 4.39 -9.34
CA GLY A 55 7.91 4.95 -9.72
C GLY A 55 7.78 5.24 -11.22
N VAL A 56 6.58 5.64 -11.65
CA VAL A 56 6.26 6.01 -13.03
C VAL A 56 6.09 7.53 -13.17
N GLU A 57 6.86 8.14 -14.07
CA GLU A 57 6.84 9.57 -14.35
C GLU A 57 5.85 9.84 -15.50
N LEU A 58 4.58 10.02 -15.13
CA LEU A 58 3.49 10.16 -16.09
C LEU A 58 3.51 11.53 -16.80
N GLY A 59 3.97 12.58 -16.11
CA GLY A 59 3.93 13.94 -16.62
C GLY A 59 4.85 14.13 -17.83
N GLY A 60 6.11 13.73 -17.70
CA GLY A 60 7.10 13.74 -18.76
C GLY A 60 6.83 12.68 -19.83
N TYR A 61 6.28 11.51 -19.50
CA TYR A 61 5.83 10.57 -20.55
C TYR A 61 4.73 11.21 -21.42
N CYS A 62 3.71 11.83 -20.83
CA CYS A 62 2.68 12.53 -21.59
C CYS A 62 3.28 13.67 -22.43
N LYS A 63 4.24 14.43 -21.90
CA LYS A 63 4.92 15.49 -22.63
C LYS A 63 5.74 14.95 -23.80
N SER A 64 6.45 13.84 -23.64
CA SER A 64 7.28 13.24 -24.70
C SER A 64 6.45 12.77 -25.89
N ILE A 65 5.18 12.41 -25.69
CA ILE A 65 4.24 12.05 -26.75
C ILE A 65 3.33 13.21 -27.20
N GLY A 66 3.68 14.46 -26.86
CA GLY A 66 3.07 15.67 -27.42
C GLY A 66 1.85 16.25 -26.68
N TYR A 67 1.62 15.81 -25.44
CA TYR A 67 0.60 16.36 -24.53
C TYR A 67 1.21 17.40 -23.58
N TRP A 68 0.40 18.14 -22.84
CA TRP A 68 0.89 19.18 -21.92
C TRP A 68 1.31 18.62 -20.56
N GLY A 69 0.74 17.49 -20.18
CA GLY A 69 1.03 16.82 -18.92
C GLY A 69 0.00 15.77 -18.59
N VAL A 70 -0.17 15.54 -17.30
CA VAL A 70 -1.03 14.51 -16.72
C VAL A 70 -2.13 15.16 -15.88
N VAL A 71 -3.31 14.57 -15.89
CA VAL A 71 -4.43 14.94 -15.01
C VAL A 71 -5.04 13.67 -14.40
N LEU A 72 -5.44 13.76 -13.14
CA LEU A 72 -6.18 12.70 -12.45
C LEU A 72 -7.68 12.94 -12.60
N VAL A 73 -8.37 12.11 -13.37
CA VAL A 73 -9.82 12.25 -13.63
C VAL A 73 -10.67 11.43 -12.67
N GLN A 74 -10.11 10.35 -12.14
CA GLN A 74 -10.72 9.51 -11.10
C GLN A 74 -9.69 9.30 -9.99
N HIS A 75 -10.11 9.35 -8.73
CA HIS A 75 -9.19 9.22 -7.60
C HIS A 75 -8.85 7.74 -7.30
N ASN A 76 -8.25 7.05 -8.28
CA ASN A 76 -7.85 5.65 -8.24
C ASN A 76 -6.71 5.37 -9.24
N ALA A 77 -6.12 4.17 -9.21
CA ALA A 77 -4.99 3.79 -10.08
C ALA A 77 -5.25 3.99 -11.58
N TYR A 78 -6.50 3.92 -12.04
CA TYR A 78 -6.87 3.96 -13.46
C TYR A 78 -7.26 5.37 -13.96
N GLY A 79 -7.29 6.36 -13.06
CA GLY A 79 -7.80 7.70 -13.33
C GLY A 79 -6.84 8.62 -14.06
N TRP A 80 -5.56 8.26 -14.18
CA TRP A 80 -4.56 9.08 -14.86
C TRP A 80 -4.83 9.19 -16.36
N LYS A 81 -4.78 10.42 -16.87
CA LYS A 81 -4.91 10.74 -18.30
C LYS A 81 -3.83 11.72 -18.74
N CYS A 82 -3.30 11.54 -19.95
CA CYS A 82 -2.59 12.63 -20.61
C CYS A 82 -3.61 13.68 -21.07
N HIS A 83 -3.29 14.97 -20.92
CA HIS A 83 -4.18 16.06 -21.34
C HIS A 83 -3.53 17.04 -22.32
N LYS A 84 -4.32 17.52 -23.28
CA LYS A 84 -3.97 18.59 -24.22
C LYS A 84 -5.24 19.36 -24.55
N ALA A 85 -5.32 20.61 -24.11
CA ALA A 85 -6.57 21.39 -24.11
C ALA A 85 -7.74 20.57 -23.52
N SER A 86 -8.82 20.38 -24.28
CA SER A 86 -9.99 19.59 -23.89
C SER A 86 -9.81 18.06 -24.01
N LYS A 87 -8.77 17.59 -24.72
CA LYS A 87 -8.53 16.17 -24.97
C LYS A 87 -7.90 15.51 -23.75
N ARG A 88 -8.46 14.37 -23.32
CA ARG A 88 -7.95 13.51 -22.24
C ARG A 88 -7.87 12.08 -22.76
N VAL A 89 -6.70 11.45 -22.67
CA VAL A 89 -6.49 10.06 -23.15
C VAL A 89 -5.88 9.20 -22.06
N GLY A 90 -6.18 7.89 -22.10
CA GLY A 90 -5.55 6.91 -21.22
C GLY A 90 -4.02 6.88 -21.38
N ILE A 91 -3.33 6.50 -20.32
CA ILE A 91 -1.88 6.34 -20.31
C ILE A 91 -1.54 4.86 -20.42
N ASP A 92 -0.70 4.50 -21.38
CA ASP A 92 -0.08 3.19 -21.43
C ASP A 92 1.08 3.14 -20.42
N MET A 93 0.81 2.54 -19.26
CA MET A 93 1.74 2.50 -18.14
C MET A 93 3.01 1.70 -18.46
N VAL A 94 2.89 0.65 -19.28
CA VAL A 94 4.06 -0.15 -19.71
C VAL A 94 4.94 0.66 -20.65
N ARG A 95 4.36 1.39 -21.61
CA ARG A 95 5.14 2.31 -22.46
C ARG A 95 5.78 3.43 -21.66
N ALA A 96 5.10 3.97 -20.64
CA ALA A 96 5.67 4.97 -19.74
C ALA A 96 6.91 4.43 -19.01
N CYS A 97 6.84 3.21 -18.46
CA CYS A 97 7.98 2.55 -17.83
C CYS A 97 9.15 2.32 -18.82
N ARG A 98 8.86 1.83 -20.03
CA ARG A 98 9.88 1.60 -21.06
C ARG A 98 10.58 2.88 -21.47
N TRP A 99 9.82 3.96 -21.63
CA TRP A 99 10.35 5.30 -21.95
C TRP A 99 11.23 5.83 -20.81
N GLN A 100 10.73 5.82 -19.58
CA GLN A 100 11.43 6.42 -18.44
C GLN A 100 12.76 5.72 -18.12
N TYR A 101 12.79 4.38 -18.16
CA TYR A 101 13.97 3.59 -17.83
C TYR A 101 14.79 3.19 -19.07
N ASN A 102 14.42 3.67 -20.26
CA ASN A 102 15.03 3.31 -21.54
C ASN A 102 15.26 1.79 -21.68
N ASN A 103 14.26 0.99 -21.29
CA ASN A 103 14.37 -0.47 -21.23
C ASN A 103 13.11 -1.13 -21.82
N PRO A 104 13.21 -1.87 -22.93
CA PRO A 104 12.05 -2.49 -23.58
C PRO A 104 11.41 -3.63 -22.77
N HIS A 105 12.12 -4.16 -21.77
CA HIS A 105 11.62 -5.21 -20.88
C HIS A 105 10.97 -4.65 -19.60
N ALA A 106 10.98 -3.32 -19.40
CA ALA A 106 10.27 -2.72 -18.28
C ALA A 106 8.76 -2.97 -18.39
N LEU A 107 8.17 -3.42 -17.28
CA LEU A 107 6.74 -3.63 -17.07
C LEU A 107 6.22 -2.64 -16.03
N ALA A 108 4.90 -2.52 -15.94
CA ALA A 108 4.22 -1.64 -14.99
C ALA A 108 3.23 -2.42 -14.13
N ALA A 109 3.14 -2.06 -12.85
CA ALA A 109 2.14 -2.57 -11.92
C ALA A 109 1.76 -1.47 -10.91
N HIS A 110 0.74 -1.71 -10.10
CA HIS A 110 0.36 -0.84 -8.98
C HIS A 110 0.16 -1.68 -7.72
N ARG A 111 0.35 -1.06 -6.54
CA ARG A 111 0.17 -1.76 -5.25
C ARG A 111 -1.27 -1.76 -4.77
N SER A 112 -2.05 -0.75 -5.16
CA SER A 112 -3.44 -0.63 -4.75
C SER A 112 -4.29 0.01 -5.85
N ARG A 113 -5.44 -0.63 -6.13
CA ARG A 113 -6.42 -0.10 -7.09
C ARG A 113 -7.01 1.24 -6.66
N SER A 114 -7.11 1.51 -5.36
CA SER A 114 -7.68 2.75 -4.81
C SER A 114 -6.66 3.89 -4.67
N ASP A 115 -5.37 3.60 -4.81
CA ASP A 115 -4.32 4.62 -4.68
C ASP A 115 -3.76 4.98 -6.07
N PRO A 116 -4.09 6.19 -6.60
CA PRO A 116 -3.56 6.65 -7.87
C PRO A 116 -2.02 6.74 -7.90
N TYR A 117 -1.35 6.90 -6.76
CA TYR A 117 0.09 7.11 -6.70
C TYR A 117 0.88 5.80 -6.51
N SER A 118 0.21 4.65 -6.50
CA SER A 118 0.83 3.37 -6.19
C SER A 118 1.48 2.64 -7.38
N TRP A 119 1.57 3.29 -8.55
CA TRP A 119 2.21 2.74 -9.75
C TRP A 119 3.73 2.62 -9.61
N TYR A 120 4.29 1.55 -10.15
CA TYR A 120 5.72 1.31 -10.19
C TYR A 120 6.12 0.50 -11.44
N CYS A 121 7.39 0.62 -11.81
CA CYS A 121 8.02 -0.13 -12.88
C CYS A 121 8.89 -1.26 -12.32
N PHE A 122 8.97 -2.37 -13.04
CA PHE A 122 9.79 -3.53 -12.66
C PHE A 122 10.30 -4.32 -13.88
N LEU A 123 11.26 -5.22 -13.65
CA LEU A 123 11.72 -6.25 -14.58
C LEU A 123 11.37 -7.64 -14.03
N ASN A 124 11.09 -8.58 -14.92
CA ASN A 124 10.77 -9.98 -14.60
C ASN A 124 11.85 -10.93 -15.10
#